data_AF-A0A0C1Z2D9-F1
#
_entry.id   AF-A0A0C1Z2D9-F1
#
_cell.length_a   1.000
_cell.length_b   1.000
_cell.length_c   1.000
_cell.angle_alpha   90.00
_cell.angle_beta   90.00
_cell.angle_gamma   90.00
#
_symmetry.space_group_name_H-M   'P 1'
#
loop_
_entity.id
_entity.type
_entity.pdbx_description
1 polymer ?
#
loop_
_entity_poly.entity_id
_entity_poly.type
_entity_poly.pdbx_seq_one_letter_code
_entity_poly.pdbx_strand_id
1 'polypeptide(L)'
;MWLREQDQLEAARTTEARVIINGEPYKRLEQKSSCLYQGLWGAHVVEEPLYWREDVRNGPTIHPLNMVIGIVDGSLLPDLALAAGGLAAVQTTREVEATLERLGFRPPSRSTLKNRLDGLFDDMATTARELEQTVRAEEELDFELGSISCGLDRFSARMRETLPEGPKRAAKLAARSECQ
;
A
#
# COMPACT_ATOMS: atom_id res chain seq x y z
N MET A 1 21.45 -0.41 1.35
CA MET A 1 21.12 1.02 1.49
C MET A 1 21.30 1.57 2.92
N TRP A 2 21.33 0.70 3.95
CA TRP A 2 20.71 1.05 5.23
C TRP A 2 21.48 2.03 6.13
N LEU A 3 22.81 2.13 6.06
CA LEU A 3 23.55 3.03 6.97
C LEU A 3 23.71 4.46 6.42
N ARG A 4 23.39 4.69 5.15
CA ARG A 4 23.66 5.94 4.42
C ARG A 4 22.50 6.31 3.48
N GLU A 5 21.27 6.11 3.95
CA GLU A 5 20.06 6.39 3.16
C GLU A 5 20.05 7.85 2.64
N GLN A 6 20.41 8.82 3.50
CA GLN A 6 20.50 10.23 3.10
C GLN A 6 21.52 10.45 1.98
N ASP A 7 22.78 10.01 2.17
CA ASP A 7 23.84 10.20 1.16
C ASP A 7 23.46 9.54 -0.17
N GLN A 8 22.79 8.40 -0.14
CA GLN A 8 22.36 7.68 -1.34
C GLN A 8 21.22 8.38 -2.06
N LEU A 9 20.26 8.94 -1.32
CA LEU A 9 19.20 9.77 -1.90
C LEU A 9 19.79 11.04 -2.55
N GLU A 10 20.72 11.71 -1.88
CA GLU A 10 21.39 12.90 -2.41
C GLU A 10 22.24 12.58 -3.64
N ALA A 11 22.95 11.44 -3.64
CA ALA A 11 23.77 11.00 -4.77
C ALA A 11 22.94 10.55 -5.98
N ALA A 12 21.75 10.00 -5.76
CA ALA A 12 20.85 9.56 -6.83
C ALA A 12 20.02 10.69 -7.44
N ARG A 13 20.00 11.87 -6.80
CA ARG A 13 19.33 13.05 -7.32
C ARG A 13 19.96 13.51 -8.63
N THR A 14 19.13 13.71 -9.65
CA THR A 14 19.57 14.31 -10.90
C THR A 14 19.75 15.83 -10.79
N THR A 15 20.79 16.35 -11.44
CA THR A 15 21.02 17.79 -11.60
C THR A 15 20.83 18.28 -13.03
N GLU A 16 20.53 17.36 -13.95
CA GLU A 16 20.45 17.63 -15.39
C GLU A 16 19.32 18.61 -15.73
N ALA A 17 19.52 19.44 -16.77
CA ALA A 17 18.48 20.38 -17.19
C ALA A 17 17.25 19.67 -17.82
N ARG A 18 17.46 18.47 -18.36
CA ARG A 18 16.43 17.64 -19.00
C ARG A 18 16.66 16.17 -18.66
N VAL A 19 15.56 15.42 -18.54
CA VAL A 19 15.58 13.97 -18.32
C VAL A 19 14.54 13.30 -19.23
N ILE A 20 14.74 12.01 -19.53
CA ILE A 20 13.80 11.19 -20.29
C ILE A 20 13.28 10.10 -19.35
N ILE A 21 11.96 9.99 -19.22
CA ILE A 21 11.32 8.97 -18.38
C ILE A 21 10.25 8.28 -19.20
N ASN A 22 10.32 6.95 -19.30
CA ASN A 22 9.41 6.13 -20.10
C ASN A 22 9.28 6.62 -21.56
N GLY A 23 10.37 7.13 -22.14
CA GLY A 23 10.40 7.70 -23.50
C GLY A 23 9.86 9.13 -23.61
N GLU A 24 9.39 9.74 -22.53
CA GLU A 24 8.83 11.09 -22.53
C GLU A 24 9.85 12.13 -22.02
N PRO A 25 9.98 13.30 -22.69
CA PRO A 25 10.92 14.34 -22.29
C PRO A 25 10.37 15.23 -21.17
N TYR A 26 11.21 15.45 -20.17
CA TYR A 26 10.92 16.30 -19.02
C TYR A 26 11.99 17.37 -18.85
N LYS A 27 11.56 18.61 -18.59
CA LYS A 27 12.42 19.76 -18.35
C LYS A 27 12.40 20.15 -16.88
N ARG A 28 13.58 20.48 -16.36
CA ARG A 28 13.75 21.00 -15.00
C ARG A 28 13.08 22.36 -14.84
N LEU A 29 12.34 22.51 -13.74
CA LEU A 29 11.81 23.79 -13.29
C LEU A 29 12.82 24.50 -12.38
N GLU A 30 12.84 25.83 -12.44
CA GLU A 30 13.73 26.66 -11.60
C GLU A 30 13.24 26.78 -10.15
N GLN A 31 11.97 26.48 -9.91
CA GLN A 31 11.38 26.50 -8.58
C GLN A 31 12.14 25.55 -7.65
N LYS A 32 12.52 26.05 -6.47
CA LYS A 32 13.06 25.21 -5.39
C LYS A 32 11.98 24.24 -4.91
N SER A 33 12.35 22.97 -4.81
CA SER A 33 11.49 21.93 -4.26
C SER A 33 12.28 20.98 -3.39
N SER A 34 11.56 20.31 -2.49
CA SER A 34 12.11 19.32 -1.56
C SER A 34 11.09 18.23 -1.30
N CYS A 35 11.54 17.00 -1.14
CA CYS A 35 10.71 15.86 -0.82
C CYS A 35 11.06 15.26 0.54
N LEU A 36 10.06 14.71 1.21
CA LEU A 36 10.19 13.97 2.46
C LEU A 36 10.00 12.48 2.18
N TYR A 37 11.05 11.70 2.42
CA TYR A 37 11.04 10.25 2.34
C TYR A 37 11.10 9.62 3.72
N GLN A 38 10.44 8.49 3.90
CA GLN A 38 10.40 7.73 5.14
C GLN A 38 11.21 6.45 4.95
N GLY A 39 12.33 6.34 5.66
CA GLY A 39 13.21 5.18 5.68
C GLY A 39 13.06 4.36 6.96
N LEU A 40 13.84 3.29 7.05
CA LEU A 40 13.91 2.49 8.28
C LEU A 40 14.57 3.29 9.42
N TRP A 41 15.46 4.22 9.08
CA TRP A 41 16.25 4.97 10.06
C TRP A 41 15.75 6.39 10.29
N GLY A 42 14.54 6.70 9.80
CA GLY A 42 13.85 7.96 10.04
C GLY A 42 13.43 8.65 8.75
N ALA A 43 13.09 9.92 8.91
CA ALA A 43 12.66 10.77 7.81
C ALA A 43 13.88 11.43 7.14
N HIS A 44 13.87 11.47 5.81
CA HIS A 44 14.90 12.04 4.95
C HIS A 44 14.31 13.18 4.14
N VAL A 45 14.84 14.39 4.30
CA VAL A 45 14.47 15.54 3.48
C VAL A 45 15.54 15.71 2.42
N VAL A 46 15.12 15.72 1.16
CA VAL A 46 16.03 15.88 0.01
C VAL A 46 15.57 17.08 -0.78
N GLU A 47 16.46 18.05 -0.98
CA GLU A 47 16.23 19.11 -1.95
C GLU A 47 16.32 18.51 -3.35
N GLU A 48 15.23 18.49 -4.10
CA GLU A 48 15.18 17.87 -5.41
C GLU A 48 14.49 18.79 -6.43
N PRO A 49 15.08 18.99 -7.62
CA PRO A 49 14.41 19.71 -8.68
C PRO A 49 13.12 19.04 -9.14
N LEU A 50 12.08 19.86 -9.33
CA LEU A 50 10.83 19.44 -9.96
C LEU A 50 10.97 19.48 -11.48
N TYR A 51 10.38 18.51 -12.18
CA TYR A 51 10.39 18.47 -13.65
C TYR A 51 8.98 18.50 -14.21
N TRP A 52 8.81 19.12 -15.38
CA TRP A 52 7.55 19.21 -16.13
C TRP A 52 7.72 18.59 -17.52
N ARG A 53 6.70 17.88 -17.99
CA ARG A 53 6.64 17.27 -19.32
C ARG A 53 6.56 18.32 -20.44
N GLU A 54 7.55 18.38 -21.33
CA GLU A 54 7.70 19.48 -22.31
C GLU A 54 6.54 19.59 -23.32
N ASP A 55 5.87 18.48 -23.64
CA ASP A 55 4.86 18.44 -24.71
C ASP A 55 3.41 18.62 -24.23
N VAL A 56 3.19 18.88 -22.94
CA VAL A 56 1.85 18.97 -22.36
C VAL A 56 1.69 20.29 -21.62
N ARG A 57 0.82 21.17 -22.13
CA ARG A 57 0.45 22.41 -21.43
C ARG A 57 -0.20 22.05 -20.09
N ASN A 58 0.32 22.58 -18.98
CA ASN A 58 -0.05 22.18 -17.61
C ASN A 58 0.12 20.67 -17.36
N GLY A 59 1.15 20.08 -17.97
CA GLY A 59 1.47 18.66 -17.84
C GLY A 59 1.85 18.26 -16.41
N PRO A 60 1.87 16.94 -16.14
CA PRO A 60 2.24 16.43 -14.84
C PRO A 60 3.66 16.87 -14.48
N THR A 61 3.86 17.11 -13.18
CA THR A 61 5.19 17.34 -12.63
C THR A 61 5.65 16.11 -11.86
N ILE A 62 6.96 15.91 -11.85
CA ILE A 62 7.56 14.72 -11.26
C ILE A 62 8.84 15.06 -10.50
N HIS A 63 9.15 14.19 -9.55
CA HIS A 63 10.43 14.09 -8.87
C HIS A 63 11.16 12.86 -9.41
N PRO A 64 12.18 13.00 -10.28
CA PRO A 64 12.86 11.87 -10.90
C PRO A 64 13.42 10.84 -9.90
N LEU A 65 13.85 11.27 -8.71
CA LEU A 65 14.35 10.40 -7.66
C LEU A 65 13.31 9.36 -7.23
N ASN A 66 12.02 9.71 -7.28
CA ASN A 66 10.94 8.77 -6.98
C ASN A 66 11.01 7.53 -7.88
N MET A 67 11.36 7.73 -9.15
CA MET A 67 11.47 6.67 -10.14
C MET A 67 12.80 5.91 -10.04
N VAL A 68 13.89 6.62 -9.75
CA VAL A 68 15.24 6.01 -9.66
C VAL A 68 15.35 5.09 -8.43
N ILE A 69 14.79 5.52 -7.31
CA ILE A 69 14.88 4.78 -6.03
C ILE A 69 13.73 3.78 -5.89
N GLY A 70 12.64 3.96 -6.62
CA GLY A 70 11.43 3.13 -6.49
C GLY A 70 10.64 3.49 -5.23
N ILE A 71 10.41 4.78 -5.02
CA ILE A 71 9.62 5.27 -3.87
C ILE A 71 8.20 4.71 -3.92
N VAL A 72 7.77 4.14 -2.80
CA VAL A 72 6.46 3.50 -2.64
C VAL A 72 5.45 4.50 -2.04
N ASP A 73 4.27 4.56 -2.64
CA ASP A 73 3.18 5.51 -2.31
C ASP A 73 3.68 6.94 -2.01
N GLY A 74 4.57 7.44 -2.89
CA GLY A 74 5.05 8.81 -2.90
C GLY A 74 5.96 9.23 -1.74
N SER A 75 6.23 8.38 -0.75
CA SER A 75 7.16 8.76 0.35
C SER A 75 7.88 7.62 1.05
N LEU A 76 7.47 6.36 0.93
CA LEU A 76 8.19 5.27 1.59
C LEU A 76 9.42 4.86 0.78
N LEU A 77 10.57 4.75 1.43
CA LEU A 77 11.71 4.08 0.85
C LEU A 77 11.41 2.58 0.70
N PRO A 78 11.95 1.89 -0.33
CA PRO A 78 11.67 0.49 -0.59
C PRO A 78 11.89 -0.43 0.63
N ASP A 79 12.97 -0.19 1.38
CA ASP A 79 13.32 -1.00 2.55
C ASP A 79 12.28 -0.88 3.67
N LEU A 80 11.78 0.33 3.94
CA LEU A 80 10.69 0.54 4.90
C LEU A 80 9.38 -0.06 4.39
N ALA A 81 9.05 0.16 3.12
CA ALA A 81 7.82 -0.36 2.53
C ALA A 81 7.76 -1.90 2.59
N LEU A 82 8.89 -2.56 2.28
CA LEU A 82 9.02 -4.01 2.36
C LEU A 82 8.85 -4.51 3.80
N ALA A 83 9.58 -3.93 4.75
CA ALA A 83 9.53 -4.35 6.15
C ALA A 83 8.15 -4.10 6.78
N ALA A 84 7.60 -2.90 6.61
CA ALA A 84 6.32 -2.50 7.17
C ALA A 84 5.15 -3.22 6.49
N GLY A 85 5.19 -3.38 5.16
CA GLY A 85 4.18 -4.12 4.40
C GLY A 85 4.13 -5.60 4.77
N GLY A 86 5.29 -6.24 4.92
CA GLY A 86 5.38 -7.63 5.37
C GLY A 86 4.80 -7.84 6.78
N LEU A 87 5.06 -6.92 7.72
CA LEU A 87 4.47 -6.97 9.05
C LEU A 87 2.96 -6.69 9.03
N ALA A 88 2.52 -5.72 8.23
CA ALA A 88 1.12 -5.32 8.12
C ALA A 88 0.21 -6.42 7.54
N ALA A 89 0.79 -7.43 6.87
CA ALA A 89 0.05 -8.61 6.43
C ALA A 89 -0.51 -9.45 7.60
N VAL A 90 0.10 -9.36 8.79
CA VAL A 90 -0.25 -10.18 9.97
C VAL A 90 -0.50 -9.37 11.24
N GLN A 91 -0.28 -8.06 11.19
CA GLN A 91 -0.37 -7.15 12.34
C GLN A 91 -1.20 -5.91 11.99
N THR A 92 -1.81 -5.32 13.02
CA THR A 92 -2.37 -3.97 12.88
C THR A 92 -1.25 -2.94 12.71
N THR A 93 -1.51 -1.81 12.04
CA THR A 93 -0.50 -0.76 11.84
C THR A 93 0.11 -0.24 13.14
N ARG A 94 -0.65 -0.30 14.25
CA ARG A 94 -0.15 0.06 15.59
C ARG A 94 0.91 -0.93 16.09
N GLU A 95 0.70 -2.22 15.85
CA GLU A 95 1.66 -3.27 16.19
C GLU A 95 2.87 -3.23 15.25
N VAL A 96 2.69 -2.87 13.98
CA VAL A 96 3.78 -2.66 13.03
C VAL A 96 4.72 -1.56 13.52
N GLU A 97 4.19 -0.38 13.85
CA GLU A 97 4.97 0.75 14.42
C GLU A 97 5.76 0.28 15.66
N ALA A 98 5.07 -0.31 16.63
CA ALA A 98 5.69 -0.79 17.86
C ALA A 98 6.73 -1.91 17.62
N THR A 99 6.54 -2.75 16.61
CA THR A 99 7.48 -3.82 16.25
C THR A 99 8.73 -3.22 15.63
N LEU A 100 8.60 -2.29 14.69
CA LEU A 100 9.73 -1.60 14.06
C LEU A 100 10.55 -0.84 15.10
N GLU A 101 9.91 -0.12 16.02
CA GLU A 101 10.60 0.55 17.14
C GLU A 101 11.37 -0.44 18.03
N ARG A 102 10.77 -1.58 18.38
CA ARG A 102 11.43 -2.62 19.18
C ARG A 102 12.64 -3.24 18.49
N LEU A 103 12.63 -3.29 17.16
CA LEU A 103 13.77 -3.76 16.35
C LEU A 103 14.87 -2.69 16.23
N GLY A 104 14.68 -1.51 16.80
CA GLY A 104 15.66 -0.40 16.79
C GLY A 104 15.53 0.54 15.60
N PHE A 105 14.50 0.38 14.78
CA PHE A 105 14.19 1.29 13.67
C PHE A 105 13.51 2.57 14.17
N ARG A 106 13.40 3.55 13.27
CA ARG A 106 12.70 4.83 13.51
C ARG A 106 11.59 5.01 12.47
N PRO A 107 10.52 4.20 12.55
CA PRO A 107 9.43 4.28 11.59
C PRO A 107 8.71 5.64 11.66
N PRO A 108 8.00 6.04 10.60
CA PRO A 108 7.07 7.15 10.69
C PRO A 108 5.88 6.79 11.58
N SER A 109 5.07 7.80 11.93
CA SER A 109 3.90 7.59 12.78
C SER A 109 2.93 6.56 12.21
N ARG A 110 2.18 5.89 13.09
CA ARG A 110 1.08 4.98 12.71
C ARG A 110 0.19 5.51 11.59
N SER A 111 -0.21 6.78 11.66
CA SER A 111 -1.11 7.37 10.65
C SER A 111 -0.46 7.42 9.27
N THR A 112 0.82 7.75 9.22
CA THR A 112 1.59 7.73 7.98
C THR A 112 1.74 6.31 7.46
N LEU A 113 2.13 5.36 8.31
CA LEU A 113 2.20 3.95 7.93
C LEU A 113 0.87 3.45 7.37
N LYS A 114 -0.24 3.75 8.03
CA LYS A 114 -1.56 3.32 7.58
C LYS A 114 -1.87 3.87 6.19
N ASN A 115 -1.80 5.19 6.03
CA ASN A 115 -2.18 5.83 4.77
C ASN A 115 -1.31 5.34 3.61
N ARG A 116 -0.01 5.15 3.84
CA ARG A 116 0.94 4.73 2.80
C ARG A 116 0.84 3.25 2.45
N LEU A 117 0.63 2.40 3.46
CA LEU A 117 0.46 0.97 3.24
C LEU A 117 -0.89 0.65 2.61
N ASP A 118 -1.95 1.38 2.93
CA ASP A 118 -3.26 1.23 2.28
C ASP A 118 -3.11 1.45 0.76
N GLY A 119 -2.41 2.51 0.32
CA GLY A 119 -2.10 2.75 -1.09
C GLY A 119 -1.28 1.64 -1.74
N LEU A 120 -0.22 1.17 -1.07
CA LEU A 120 0.57 0.03 -1.54
C LEU A 120 -0.29 -1.23 -1.73
N PHE A 121 -1.17 -1.55 -0.78
CA PHE A 121 -2.01 -2.74 -0.85
C PHE A 121 -3.08 -2.64 -1.94
N ASP A 122 -3.64 -1.44 -2.17
CA ASP A 122 -4.58 -1.20 -3.27
C ASP A 122 -3.91 -1.39 -4.64
N ASP A 123 -2.68 -0.90 -4.81
CA ASP A 123 -1.87 -1.10 -6.01
C ASP A 123 -1.56 -2.59 -6.21
N MET A 124 -1.07 -3.27 -5.18
CA MET A 124 -0.77 -4.71 -5.22
C MET A 124 -2.02 -5.53 -5.57
N ALA A 125 -3.17 -5.22 -4.97
CA ALA A 125 -4.42 -5.93 -5.26
C ALA A 125 -4.89 -5.69 -6.70
N THR A 126 -4.65 -4.50 -7.25
CA THR A 126 -4.95 -4.18 -8.64
C THR A 126 -4.04 -4.94 -9.60
N THR A 127 -2.72 -4.89 -9.38
CA THR A 127 -1.75 -5.65 -10.17
C THR A 127 -2.02 -7.15 -10.11
N ALA A 128 -2.35 -7.70 -8.92
CA ALA A 128 -2.67 -9.12 -8.78
C ALA A 128 -3.90 -9.52 -9.61
N ARG A 129 -4.95 -8.69 -9.62
CA ARG A 129 -6.15 -8.93 -10.43
C ARG A 129 -5.86 -8.89 -11.93
N GLU A 130 -5.06 -7.93 -12.38
CA GLU A 130 -4.68 -7.80 -13.80
C GLU A 130 -3.82 -8.99 -14.24
N LEU A 131 -2.81 -9.37 -13.44
CA LEU A 131 -1.98 -10.54 -13.73
C LEU A 131 -2.79 -11.83 -13.73
N GLU A 132 -3.71 -12.01 -12.78
CA GLU A 132 -4.58 -13.19 -12.75
C GLU A 132 -5.44 -13.28 -14.01
N GLN A 133 -5.97 -12.16 -14.52
CA GLN A 133 -6.72 -12.15 -15.78
C GLN A 133 -5.85 -12.56 -16.97
N THR A 134 -4.63 -12.04 -17.07
CA THR A 134 -3.70 -12.41 -18.16
C THR A 134 -3.32 -13.89 -18.08
N VAL A 135 -2.93 -14.38 -16.90
CA VAL A 135 -2.53 -15.78 -16.71
C VAL A 135 -3.70 -16.73 -17.03
N ARG A 136 -4.91 -16.43 -16.55
CA ARG A 136 -6.09 -17.26 -16.83
C ARG A 136 -6.48 -17.28 -18.31
N ALA A 137 -6.20 -16.22 -19.05
CA ALA A 137 -6.50 -16.17 -20.49
C ALA A 137 -5.56 -17.06 -21.31
N GLU A 138 -4.35 -17.32 -20.81
CA GLU A 138 -3.31 -18.13 -21.47
C GLU A 138 -3.22 -19.55 -20.88
N GLU A 139 -3.99 -19.85 -19.83
CA GLU A 139 -3.99 -21.16 -19.16
C GLU A 139 -4.67 -22.22 -20.02
N GLU A 140 -3.91 -23.19 -20.53
CA GLU A 140 -4.43 -24.40 -21.16
C GLU A 140 -4.87 -25.41 -20.09
N LEU A 141 -6.17 -25.74 -20.07
CA LEU A 141 -6.75 -26.66 -19.11
C LEU A 141 -6.86 -28.06 -19.73
N ASP A 142 -6.14 -29.04 -19.18
CA ASP A 142 -6.06 -30.43 -19.67
C ASP A 142 -7.27 -31.30 -19.26
N PHE A 143 -8.42 -30.69 -19.00
CA PHE A 143 -9.64 -31.41 -18.62
C PHE A 143 -10.89 -30.71 -19.18
N GLU A 144 -11.95 -31.48 -19.45
CA GLU A 144 -13.26 -30.94 -19.84
C GLU A 144 -13.81 -30.10 -18.67
N LEU A 145 -13.61 -28.78 -18.76
CA LEU A 145 -13.95 -27.86 -17.69
C LEU A 145 -15.46 -27.61 -17.63
N GLY A 146 -16.14 -28.25 -16.68
CA GLY A 146 -17.40 -27.73 -16.16
C GLY A 146 -17.15 -26.50 -15.29
N SER A 147 -17.81 -25.38 -15.55
CA SER A 147 -17.66 -24.18 -14.71
C SER A 147 -18.28 -24.42 -13.32
N ILE A 148 -17.52 -24.11 -12.27
CA ILE A 148 -18.05 -24.06 -10.90
C ILE A 148 -18.01 -22.60 -10.46
N SER A 149 -19.19 -22.01 -10.32
CA SER A 149 -19.36 -20.69 -9.70
C SER A 149 -19.78 -20.89 -8.24
N CYS A 150 -18.88 -20.57 -7.31
CA CYS A 150 -19.20 -20.54 -5.88
C CYS A 150 -19.29 -19.08 -5.41
N GLY A 151 -20.51 -18.57 -5.24
CA GLY A 151 -20.75 -17.34 -4.52
C GLY A 151 -20.70 -17.61 -3.01
N LEU A 152 -19.72 -17.03 -2.32
CA LEU A 152 -19.67 -17.08 -0.86
C LEU A 152 -20.57 -15.95 -0.33
N ASP A 153 -21.86 -16.24 -0.19
CA ASP A 153 -22.80 -15.30 0.37
C ASP A 153 -22.52 -15.13 1.87
N ARG A 154 -22.29 -13.89 2.32
CA ARG A 154 -22.06 -13.55 3.73
C ARG A 154 -23.35 -13.54 4.54
N PHE A 155 -24.35 -14.36 4.19
CA PHE A 155 -25.43 -14.61 5.13
C PHE A 155 -24.91 -15.42 6.30
N SER A 156 -24.83 -14.76 7.46
CA SER A 156 -24.70 -15.46 8.74
C SER A 156 -25.83 -16.48 8.86
N ALA A 157 -25.50 -17.77 8.83
CA ALA A 157 -26.46 -18.81 9.15
C ALA A 157 -27.03 -18.52 10.54
N ARG A 158 -28.36 -18.47 10.68
CA ARG A 158 -29.00 -18.33 11.99
C ARG A 158 -28.70 -19.59 12.80
N MET A 159 -27.68 -19.53 13.65
CA MET A 159 -27.37 -20.56 14.62
C MET A 159 -28.55 -20.72 15.58
N ARG A 160 -29.10 -21.92 15.67
CA ARG A 160 -30.08 -22.27 16.70
C ARG A 160 -29.33 -22.46 18.01
N GLU A 161 -29.12 -21.38 18.74
CA GLU A 161 -28.57 -21.46 20.09
C GLU A 161 -29.59 -22.13 21.03
N THR A 162 -29.24 -23.29 21.58
CA THR A 162 -29.99 -23.89 22.68
C THR A 162 -29.61 -23.15 23.96
N LEU A 163 -30.47 -22.21 24.38
CA LEU A 163 -30.26 -21.51 25.64
C LEU A 163 -30.39 -22.51 26.81
N PRO A 164 -29.47 -22.50 27.78
CA PRO A 164 -29.63 -23.27 29.02
C PRO A 164 -30.90 -22.80 29.75
N GLU A 165 -31.53 -23.72 30.47
CA GLU A 165 -32.77 -23.43 31.19
C GLU A 165 -32.55 -22.36 32.26
N GLY A 166 -33.45 -21.38 32.34
CA GLY A 166 -33.36 -20.30 33.31
C GLY A 166 -34.11 -19.03 32.92
N PRO A 167 -34.12 -18.02 33.81
CA PRO A 167 -34.94 -16.82 33.65
C PRO A 167 -34.57 -16.01 32.39
N LYS A 168 -33.31 -16.05 31.97
CA LYS A 168 -32.83 -15.39 30.73
C LYS A 168 -33.43 -16.01 29.46
N ARG A 169 -33.68 -17.33 29.45
CA ARG A 169 -34.33 -18.03 28.33
C ARG A 169 -35.80 -17.65 28.23
N ALA A 170 -36.51 -17.58 29.36
CA ALA A 170 -37.91 -17.19 29.40
C ALA A 170 -38.12 -15.75 28.91
N ALA A 171 -37.30 -14.80 29.38
CA ALA A 171 -37.36 -13.40 28.95
C ALA A 171 -37.09 -13.23 27.43
N LYS A 172 -36.11 -13.96 26.88
CA LYS A 172 -35.76 -13.87 25.45
C LYS A 172 -36.78 -14.56 24.54
N LEU A 173 -37.50 -15.58 25.03
CA LEU A 173 -38.61 -16.22 24.31
C LEU A 173 -39.86 -15.32 24.31
N ALA A 174 -40.18 -14.67 25.44
CA ALA A 174 -41.29 -13.73 25.54
C ALA A 174 -41.12 -12.51 24.60
N ALA A 175 -39.91 -11.95 24.55
CA ALA A 175 -39.59 -10.84 23.64
C ALA A 175 -39.67 -11.22 22.15
N ARG A 176 -39.59 -12.52 21.82
CA ARG A 176 -39.65 -13.01 20.44
C ARG A 176 -41.09 -13.26 19.97
N SER A 177 -42.02 -13.54 20.89
CA SER A 177 -43.46 -13.69 20.59
C SER A 177 -44.19 -12.36 20.38
N GLU A 178 -43.61 -11.23 20.78
CA GLU A 178 -44.19 -9.89 20.61
C GLU A 178 -43.83 -9.23 19.26
N CYS A 179 -42.89 -9.81 18.50
CA CYS A 179 -42.42 -9.30 17.20
C CYS A 179 -42.95 -10.11 15.99
N GLN A 180 -43.94 -10.99 16.18
CA GLN A 180 -44.69 -11.67 15.12
C GLN A 180 -46.12 -11.11 15.07
#